data_AF-A0A662JH91-F1
#
_entry.id   AF-A0A662JH91-F1
#
_cell.length_a   1.000
_cell.length_b   1.000
_cell.length_c   1.000
_cell.angle_alpha   90.00
_cell.angle_beta   90.00
_cell.angle_gamma   90.00
#
_symmetry.space_group_name_H-M   'P 1'
#
loop_
_entity.id
_entity.type
_entity.pdbx_description
1 polymer ?
#
loop_
_entity_poly.entity_id
_entity_poly.type
_entity_poly.pdbx_seq_one_letter_code
_entity_poly.pdbx_strand_id
1 'polypeptide(L)' 'MKVKLPGGGTAVHYKREKPKPAKCAICGAQLGGVPRLLPHELRALPKSSRRPTRPYGGYLCPSCLKLGLQRAILGQKK' A
#
# COMPACT_ATOMS: atom_id res chain seq x y z
N MET A 1 -9.51 -23.72 3.49
CA MET A 1 -8.98 -24.10 4.82
C MET A 1 -10.08 -24.85 5.55
N LYS A 2 -9.81 -26.07 6.01
CA LYS A 2 -10.79 -26.87 6.78
C LYS A 2 -10.79 -26.34 8.22
N VAL A 3 -11.91 -25.78 8.67
CA VAL A 3 -12.08 -25.27 10.03
C VAL A 3 -13.07 -26.17 10.75
N LYS A 4 -12.73 -26.54 11.98
CA LYS A 4 -13.65 -27.27 12.86
C LYS A 4 -14.69 -26.28 13.37
N LEU A 5 -15.95 -26.57 13.09
CA LEU A 5 -17.08 -25.82 13.60
C LEU A 5 -17.26 -26.14 15.09
N PRO A 6 -17.81 -25.20 15.88
CA PRO A 6 -18.10 -25.45 17.30
C PRO A 6 -19.07 -26.63 17.51
N GLY A 7 -19.93 -26.94 16.53
CA GLY A 7 -20.83 -28.11 16.53
C GLY A 7 -20.17 -29.44 16.10
N GLY A 8 -18.84 -29.54 16.10
CA GLY A 8 -18.11 -30.79 15.78
C GLY A 8 -17.97 -31.12 14.29
N GLY A 9 -18.71 -30.44 13.41
CA GLY A 9 -18.56 -30.58 11.95
C GLY A 9 -17.28 -29.94 11.40
N THR A 10 -16.89 -30.30 10.16
CA THR A 10 -15.81 -29.61 9.44
C THR A 10 -16.36 -28.84 8.24
N ALA A 11 -16.03 -27.55 8.16
CA ALA A 11 -16.40 -26.69 7.04
C ALA A 11 -15.16 -26.25 6.25
N VAL A 12 -15.33 -26.07 4.95
CA VAL A 12 -14.29 -25.49 4.08
C VAL A 12 -14.51 -23.99 3.97
N HIS A 13 -13.62 -23.19 4.57
CA HIS A 13 -13.58 -21.75 4.36
C HIS A 13 -12.60 -21.40 3.23
N TYR A 14 -13.07 -20.61 2.27
CA TYR A 14 -12.22 -20.07 1.21
C TYR A 14 -11.42 -18.88 1.74
N LYS A 15 -10.12 -18.86 1.47
CA LYS A 15 -9.25 -17.75 1.84
C LYS A 15 -9.18 -16.78 0.67
N ARG A 16 -9.37 -15.49 0.96
CA ARG A 16 -9.14 -14.42 -0.03
C ARG A 16 -7.65 -14.30 -0.34
N GLU A 17 -7.35 -13.94 -1.58
CA GLU A 17 -5.97 -13.67 -2.00
C GLU A 17 -5.39 -12.47 -1.26
N LYS A 18 -4.09 -12.51 -0.99
CA LYS A 18 -3.38 -11.40 -0.35
C LYS A 18 -3.05 -10.35 -1.42
N PRO A 19 -3.49 -9.10 -1.27
CA PRO A 19 -3.16 -8.05 -2.23
C PRO A 19 -1.66 -7.78 -2.26
N LYS A 20 -1.17 -7.39 -3.44
CA LYS A 20 0.23 -7.04 -3.67
C LYS A 20 0.62 -5.78 -2.86
N PRO A 21 1.90 -5.65 -2.45
CA PRO A 21 2.38 -4.44 -1.80
C PRO A 21 2.24 -3.22 -2.72
N ALA A 22 2.01 -2.05 -2.12
CA ALA A 22 2.07 -0.77 -2.82
C ALA A 22 3.48 -0.54 -3.35
N LYS A 23 3.59 -0.10 -4.61
CA LYS A 23 4.86 0.14 -5.28
C LYS A 23 5.01 1.62 -5.63
N CYS A 24 6.25 2.09 -5.66
CA CYS A 24 6.59 3.40 -6.18
C CYS A 24 6.40 3.43 -7.70
N ALA A 25 5.81 4.51 -8.22
CA ALA A 25 5.60 4.69 -9.66
C ALA A 25 6.90 4.81 -10.48
N ILE A 26 7.98 5.34 -9.90
CA ILE A 26 9.24 5.61 -10.61
C ILE A 26 10.21 4.43 -10.51
N CYS A 27 10.48 3.96 -9.29
CA CYS A 27 11.51 2.94 -9.05
C CYS A 27 10.95 1.54 -8.81
N GLY A 28 9.63 1.37 -8.70
CA GLY A 28 9.00 0.09 -8.40
C GLY A 28 9.25 -0.44 -6.98
N ALA A 29 10.01 0.28 -6.14
CA ALA A 29 10.29 -0.12 -4.77
C ALA A 29 9.02 -0.22 -3.93
N GLN A 30 9.01 -1.13 -2.96
CA GLN A 30 7.89 -1.30 -2.04
C GLN A 30 7.74 -0.06 -1.14
N LEU A 31 6.53 0.49 -1.07
CA LEU A 31 6.22 1.65 -0.24
C LEU A 31 5.88 1.22 1.18
N GLY A 32 6.72 1.61 2.13
CA GLY A 32 6.42 1.51 3.56
C GLY A 32 5.32 2.48 3.98
N GLY A 33 4.48 2.07 4.92
CA GLY A 33 3.41 2.90 5.50
C GLY A 33 2.09 2.92 4.72
N VAL A 34 1.96 2.13 3.64
CA VAL A 34 0.66 1.86 3.00
C VAL A 34 0.21 0.44 3.35
N PRO A 35 -0.97 0.26 3.96
CA PRO A 35 -1.45 -1.06 4.34
C PRO A 35 -1.76 -1.92 3.11
N ARG A 36 -1.50 -3.22 3.24
CA ARG A 36 -1.77 -4.23 2.20
C ARG A 36 -3.19 -4.76 2.36
N LEU A 37 -4.16 -3.99 1.89
CA LEU A 37 -5.58 -4.31 2.00
C LEU A 37 -6.28 -4.19 0.65
N LEU A 38 -7.47 -4.76 0.55
CA LEU A 38 -8.28 -4.62 -0.65
C LEU A 38 -8.77 -3.17 -0.80
N PRO A 39 -9.11 -2.71 -2.02
CA PRO A 39 -9.58 -1.34 -2.24
C PRO A 39 -10.78 -0.94 -1.38
N HIS A 40 -11.69 -1.88 -1.09
CA HIS A 40 -12.86 -1.61 -0.24
C HIS A 40 -12.46 -1.43 1.24
N GLU A 41 -11.57 -2.27 1.76
CA GLU A 41 -11.02 -2.17 3.12
C GLU A 41 -10.20 -0.88 3.29
N LEU A 42 -9.40 -0.51 2.28
CA LEU A 42 -8.67 0.76 2.26
C LEU A 42 -9.60 1.97 2.34
N ARG A 43 -10.78 1.91 1.70
CA ARG A 43 -11.78 2.98 1.76
C ARG A 43 -12.50 3.07 3.09
N ALA A 44 -12.46 2.04 3.94
CA ALA A 44 -13.05 2.07 5.28
C ALA A 44 -12.12 2.71 6.33
N LEU A 45 -10.79 2.62 6.12
CA LEU A 45 -9.79 3.09 7.09
C LEU A 45 -9.77 4.62 7.28
N PRO A 46 -9.29 5.18 8.41
CA PRO A 46 -9.08 6.62 8.52
C PRO A 46 -7.91 7.11 7.65
N LYS A 47 -7.96 8.38 7.22
CA LYS A 47 -6.96 8.99 6.30
C LYS A 47 -5.51 8.85 6.80
N SER A 48 -5.29 8.93 8.11
CA SER A 48 -3.97 8.79 8.75
C SER A 48 -3.36 7.40 8.55
N SER A 49 -4.19 6.35 8.54
CA SER A 49 -3.74 4.96 8.37
C SER A 49 -3.64 4.53 6.91
N ARG A 50 -4.27 5.27 5.98
CA ARG A 50 -4.23 4.95 4.53
C ARG A 50 -2.93 5.35 3.87
N ARG A 51 -2.34 6.48 4.28
CA ARG A 51 -1.17 7.05 3.63
C ARG A 51 -0.27 7.81 4.62
N PRO A 52 1.04 7.86 4.35
CA PRO A 52 1.94 8.81 5.02
C PRO A 52 1.51 10.26 4.79
N THR A 53 1.82 11.14 5.74
CA THR A 53 1.45 12.58 5.72
C THR A 53 2.27 13.45 4.79
N ARG A 54 3.39 12.94 4.24
CA ARG A 54 4.26 13.68 3.31
C ARG A 54 3.60 13.92 1.94
N PRO A 55 4.04 14.93 1.16
CA PRO A 55 3.64 15.08 -0.23
C PRO A 55 3.89 13.79 -1.02
N TYR A 56 2.99 13.47 -1.96
CA TYR A 56 2.99 12.23 -2.74
C TYR A 56 3.14 10.93 -1.90
N GLY A 57 2.70 10.97 -0.63
CA GLY A 57 2.67 9.82 0.27
C GLY A 57 1.77 8.71 -0.27
N GLY A 58 2.33 7.50 -0.40
CA GLY A 58 1.64 6.34 -0.97
C GLY A 58 1.72 6.20 -2.49
N TYR A 59 2.41 7.12 -3.18
CA TYR A 59 2.65 7.05 -4.63
C TYR A 59 4.14 7.06 -4.98
N LEU A 60 4.91 7.96 -4.38
CA LEU A 60 6.37 8.06 -4.58
C LEU A 60 7.14 7.57 -3.37
N CYS A 61 8.33 7.02 -3.61
CA CYS A 61 9.30 6.71 -2.56
C CYS A 61 9.97 7.99 -2.02
N PRO A 62 10.46 8.02 -0.76
CA PRO A 62 11.07 9.23 -0.19
C PRO A 62 12.31 9.71 -0.97
N SER A 63 13.13 8.79 -1.48
CA SER A 63 14.29 9.12 -2.31
C SER A 63 13.89 9.69 -3.67
N CYS A 64 12.89 9.08 -4.32
CA CYS A 64 12.31 9.53 -5.59
C CYS A 64 11.75 10.95 -5.47
N LEU A 65 11.06 11.21 -4.36
CA LEU A 65 10.49 12.52 -4.08
C LEU A 65 11.58 13.57 -3.86
N LYS A 66 12.63 13.24 -3.10
CA LYS A 66 13.79 14.13 -2.91
C LYS A 66 14.41 14.51 -4.24
N LEU A 67 14.68 13.53 -5.11
CA LEU A 67 15.24 13.77 -6.45
C LEU A 67 14.30 14.61 -7.33
N GLY A 68 12.99 14.34 -7.28
CA GLY A 68 11.99 15.10 -8.03
C GLY A 68 11.92 16.57 -7.58
N LEU A 69 11.92 16.82 -6.26
CA LEU A 69 11.96 18.17 -5.72
C LEU A 69 13.24 18.90 -6.09
N GLN A 70 14.39 18.24 -5.97
CA GLN A 70 15.68 18.82 -6.37
C GLN A 70 15.70 19.21 -7.85
N ARG A 71 15.22 18.34 -8.75
CA ARG A 71 15.14 18.62 -10.19
C ARG A 71 14.20 19.79 -10.49
N ALA A 72 13.06 19.88 -9.79
CA ALA A 72 12.10 20.95 -9.97
C ALA A 72 12.64 22.32 -9.51
N ILE A 73 13.34 22.36 -8.38
CA ILE A 73 13.92 23.60 -7.82
C ILE A 73 15.15 24.04 -8.61
N LEU A 74 16.05 23.11 -8.91
CA LEU A 74 17.31 23.41 -9.60
C LEU A 74 17.11 23.67 -11.10
N GLY A 75 15.86 23.64 -11.60
CA GLY A 75 15.55 23.95 -13.00
C GLY A 75 16.33 23.08 -13.97
N GLN A 76 16.61 21.82 -13.59
CA GLN A 76 17.33 20.89 -14.46
C GLN A 76 16.36 20.44 -15.57
N LYS A 77 16.21 21.32 -16.55
CA LYS A 77 15.77 20.98 -17.91
C LYS A 77 16.88 20.13 -18.52
N LYS A 78 16.68 18.83 -18.54
CA LYS A 78 17.16 17.97 -19.62
C LYS A 78 16.10 16.92 -19.91
#